data_AF-A0A9D1PXA4-F1
#
_entry.id   AF-A0A9D1PXA4-F1
#
_cell.length_a   1.000
_cell.length_b   1.000
_cell.length_c   1.000
_cell.angle_alpha   90.00
_cell.angle_beta   90.00
_cell.angle_gamma   90.00
#
_symmetry.space_group_name_H-M   'P 1'
#
loop_
_entity.id
_entity.type
_entity.pdbx_description
1 polymer ?
#
loop_
_entity_poly.entity_id
_entity_poly.type
_entity_poly.pdbx_seq_one_letter_code
_entity_poly.pdbx_strand_id
1 'polypeptide(L)'
;MAKTDAPEALRAQEAVRGAARPARLTALVLVPLLVLVLSVLSLPARALALQTGEVSARLQTMVIESSLIEKALSEIRAFKKAGFIYQPQLSISSSISPTGREEWDWRAVTSGMVTADRDFAFCFGSVADVQREQKVLQLLLPKLRQAGLGQTQIAAVQKAMHTPKGQAELARYSSAEMKRMFALAGENEQSLRFLGGFLYGNFIERLYTSSIMVLAAVEEDTMDALTGVELKTAERMQDILLLLARNNVLGDRELSAERGQVVQKLVALVKTRDQAALVANLRKVVDICQDERDDVLDDEDDEDEGGRP
;
A
#
# COMPACT_ATOMS: atom_id res chain seq x y z
N MET A 1 -49.65 -61.48 -59.16
CA MET A 1 -48.17 -61.49 -59.28
C MET A 1 -47.76 -60.07 -59.62
N ALA A 2 -46.77 -59.39 -59.06
CA ALA A 2 -46.00 -59.47 -57.82
C ALA A 2 -45.39 -58.05 -57.64
N LYS A 3 -45.07 -57.69 -56.41
CA LYS A 3 -44.42 -56.45 -55.96
C LYS A 3 -43.04 -56.21 -56.59
N THR A 4 -42.62 -54.95 -56.64
CA THR A 4 -41.24 -54.46 -56.35
C THR A 4 -41.29 -52.92 -56.39
N ASP A 5 -41.37 -52.22 -55.26
CA ASP A 5 -40.29 -51.79 -54.33
C ASP A 5 -39.34 -50.72 -54.92
N ALA A 6 -39.69 -49.46 -54.62
CA ALA A 6 -38.92 -48.28 -54.15
C ALA A 6 -37.49 -47.98 -54.71
N PRO A 7 -37.05 -46.70 -54.72
CA PRO A 7 -36.77 -46.06 -53.44
C PRO A 7 -37.30 -44.62 -53.30
N GLU A 8 -38.08 -44.41 -52.25
CA GLU A 8 -38.33 -43.12 -51.59
C GLU A 8 -37.04 -42.42 -51.09
N ALA A 9 -35.87 -43.03 -51.24
CA ALA A 9 -34.58 -42.43 -50.87
C ALA A 9 -34.20 -41.22 -51.75
N LEU A 10 -34.68 -41.12 -52.99
CA LEU A 10 -34.31 -40.01 -53.88
C LEU A 10 -35.13 -38.73 -53.62
N ARG A 11 -36.38 -38.84 -53.16
CA ARG A 11 -37.23 -37.67 -52.86
C ARG A 11 -36.93 -37.04 -51.51
N ALA A 12 -36.37 -37.80 -50.56
CA ALA A 12 -35.89 -37.26 -49.29
C ALA A 12 -34.57 -36.48 -49.43
N GLN A 13 -33.77 -36.74 -50.48
CA GLN A 13 -32.45 -36.12 -50.64
C GLN A 13 -32.51 -34.71 -51.26
N GLU A 14 -33.58 -34.38 -51.99
CA GLU A 14 -33.79 -33.02 -52.53
C GLU A 14 -34.48 -32.08 -51.52
N ALA A 15 -35.29 -32.61 -50.58
CA ALA A 15 -35.90 -31.81 -49.52
C ALA A 15 -34.91 -31.37 -48.43
N VAL A 16 -33.79 -32.09 -48.24
CA VAL A 16 -32.74 -31.73 -47.26
C VAL A 16 -31.73 -30.73 -47.83
N ARG A 17 -31.67 -30.53 -49.15
CA ARG A 17 -30.78 -29.52 -49.77
C ARG A 17 -31.32 -28.09 -49.74
N GLY A 18 -32.59 -27.88 -49.42
CA GLY A 18 -33.24 -26.57 -49.42
C GLY A 18 -33.27 -25.81 -48.08
N ALA A 19 -32.96 -26.45 -46.95
CA ALA A 19 -33.23 -25.88 -45.62
C ALA A 19 -32.03 -25.84 -44.65
N ALA A 20 -30.81 -26.03 -45.13
CA ALA A 20 -29.60 -26.10 -44.29
C ALA A 20 -28.59 -24.96 -44.56
N ARG A 21 -29.03 -23.73 -44.81
CA ARG A 21 -28.15 -22.54 -44.78
C ARG A 21 -28.92 -21.30 -44.28
N PRO A 22 -29.05 -21.16 -42.95
CA PRO A 22 -28.55 -19.92 -42.36
C PRO A 22 -27.68 -20.13 -41.10
N ALA A 23 -27.84 -21.23 -40.37
CA ALA A 23 -27.23 -21.40 -39.04
C ALA A 23 -25.69 -21.44 -39.02
N ARG A 24 -25.04 -22.03 -40.05
CA ARG A 24 -23.58 -22.12 -40.13
C ARG A 24 -22.89 -20.80 -40.52
N LEU A 25 -23.59 -19.91 -41.26
CA LEU A 25 -23.07 -18.58 -41.60
C LEU A 25 -23.24 -17.60 -40.43
N THR A 26 -24.33 -17.69 -39.66
CA THR A 26 -24.49 -16.93 -38.42
C THR A 26 -23.43 -17.30 -37.38
N ALA A 27 -23.10 -18.58 -37.18
CA ALA A 27 -22.05 -18.98 -36.23
C ALA A 27 -20.64 -18.54 -36.66
N LEU A 28 -20.34 -18.57 -37.97
CA LEU A 28 -19.03 -18.18 -38.51
C LEU A 28 -18.77 -16.66 -38.42
N VAL A 29 -19.81 -15.85 -38.30
CA VAL A 29 -19.74 -14.37 -38.18
C VAL A 29 -19.90 -13.93 -36.73
N LEU A 30 -20.80 -14.56 -35.96
CA LEU A 30 -21.05 -14.19 -34.55
C LEU A 30 -19.89 -14.55 -33.63
N VAL A 31 -19.19 -15.68 -33.85
CA VAL A 31 -18.05 -16.07 -33.01
C VAL A 31 -16.87 -15.10 -33.13
N PRO A 32 -16.37 -14.73 -34.34
CA PRO A 32 -15.31 -13.73 -34.44
C PRO A 32 -15.77 -12.33 -34.03
N LEU A 33 -17.05 -11.97 -34.20
CA LEU A 33 -17.59 -10.70 -33.69
C LEU A 33 -17.62 -10.69 -32.15
N LEU A 34 -18.00 -11.79 -31.51
CA LEU A 34 -17.97 -11.94 -30.06
C LEU A 34 -16.53 -11.91 -29.53
N VAL A 35 -15.59 -12.59 -30.20
CA VAL A 35 -14.16 -12.55 -29.87
C VAL A 35 -13.60 -11.14 -30.07
N LEU A 36 -14.00 -10.41 -31.12
CA LEU A 36 -13.60 -9.04 -31.36
C LEU A 36 -14.17 -8.09 -30.29
N VAL A 37 -15.45 -8.23 -29.93
CA VAL A 37 -16.10 -7.46 -28.87
C VAL A 37 -15.44 -7.74 -27.52
N LEU A 38 -15.15 -9.00 -27.18
CA LEU A 38 -14.40 -9.38 -25.97
C LEU A 38 -12.94 -8.89 -26.02
N SER A 39 -12.32 -8.85 -27.19
CA SER A 39 -10.97 -8.32 -27.38
C SER A 39 -10.94 -6.80 -27.22
N VAL A 40 -11.93 -6.09 -27.76
CA VAL A 40 -12.07 -4.63 -27.65
C VAL A 40 -12.48 -4.21 -26.24
N LEU A 41 -13.36 -4.96 -25.58
CA LEU A 41 -13.71 -4.76 -24.17
C LEU A 41 -12.55 -5.07 -23.22
N SER A 42 -11.60 -5.91 -23.63
CA SER A 42 -10.37 -6.20 -22.86
C SER A 42 -9.19 -5.30 -23.22
N LEU A 43 -9.26 -4.46 -24.27
CA LEU A 43 -8.25 -3.43 -24.55
C LEU A 43 -8.06 -2.44 -23.39
N PRO A 44 -9.11 -1.83 -22.80
CA PRO A 44 -8.93 -0.93 -21.67
C PRO A 44 -8.39 -1.66 -20.45
N ALA A 45 -8.85 -2.89 -20.17
CA ALA A 45 -8.33 -3.71 -19.08
C ALA A 45 -6.86 -4.10 -19.28
N ARG A 46 -6.44 -4.39 -20.53
CA ARG A 46 -5.05 -4.71 -20.86
C ARG A 46 -4.15 -3.48 -20.86
N ALA A 47 -4.63 -2.34 -21.38
CA ALA A 47 -3.90 -1.08 -21.35
C ALA A 47 -3.72 -0.59 -19.91
N LEU A 48 -4.76 -0.73 -19.09
CA LEU A 48 -4.70 -0.46 -17.66
C LEU A 48 -3.78 -1.44 -16.93
N ALA A 49 -3.84 -2.74 -17.23
CA ALA A 49 -2.94 -3.75 -16.67
C ALA A 49 -1.46 -3.53 -17.07
N LEU A 50 -1.22 -3.09 -18.30
CA LEU A 50 0.11 -2.69 -18.79
C LEU A 50 0.60 -1.44 -18.04
N GLN A 51 -0.27 -0.45 -17.84
CA GLN A 51 0.05 0.77 -17.09
C GLN A 51 0.28 0.47 -15.59
N THR A 52 -0.52 -0.40 -14.96
CA THR A 52 -0.32 -0.81 -13.57
C THR A 52 0.94 -1.64 -13.39
N GLY A 53 1.23 -2.52 -14.36
CA GLY A 53 2.48 -3.30 -14.38
C GLY A 53 3.72 -2.40 -14.52
N GLU A 54 3.67 -1.42 -15.41
CA GLU A 54 4.76 -0.45 -15.61
C GLU A 54 4.97 0.44 -14.36
N VAL A 55 3.88 0.98 -13.79
CA VAL A 55 3.95 1.79 -12.57
C VAL A 55 4.48 0.95 -11.41
N SER A 56 3.97 -0.27 -11.19
CA SER A 56 4.45 -1.14 -10.10
C SER A 56 5.93 -1.50 -10.27
N ALA A 57 6.37 -1.86 -11.49
CA ALA A 57 7.77 -2.17 -11.76
C ALA A 57 8.67 -0.96 -11.50
N ARG A 58 8.25 0.25 -11.91
CA ARG A 58 8.97 1.50 -11.63
C ARG A 58 9.07 1.77 -10.12
N LEU A 59 7.98 1.62 -9.38
CA LEU A 59 7.99 1.77 -7.92
C LEU A 59 8.91 0.75 -7.24
N GLN A 60 8.91 -0.50 -7.71
CA GLN A 60 9.78 -1.54 -7.19
C GLN A 60 11.26 -1.16 -7.34
N THR A 61 11.65 -0.58 -8.49
CA THR A 61 13.02 -0.09 -8.68
C THR A 61 13.37 1.09 -7.76
N MET A 62 12.40 1.97 -7.49
CA MET A 62 12.62 3.14 -6.62
C MET A 62 12.70 2.78 -5.13
N VAL A 63 12.05 1.69 -4.70
CA VAL A 63 11.92 1.31 -3.28
C VAL A 63 12.88 0.20 -2.85
N ILE A 64 13.22 -0.74 -3.75
CA ILE A 64 14.06 -1.90 -3.42
C ILE A 64 15.50 -1.67 -3.87
N GLU A 65 16.10 -0.57 -3.44
CA GLU A 65 17.56 -0.44 -3.46
C GLU A 65 18.10 -0.77 -2.06
N SER A 66 18.99 -1.77 -1.95
CA SER A 66 19.62 -2.15 -0.68
C SER A 66 20.34 -0.97 0.00
N SER A 67 20.80 0.01 -0.79
CA SER A 67 21.44 1.24 -0.30
C SER A 67 20.50 2.12 0.54
N LEU A 68 19.19 2.06 0.30
CA LEU A 68 18.18 2.82 1.05
C LEU A 68 17.97 2.24 2.44
N ILE A 69 18.05 0.91 2.58
CA ILE A 69 17.89 0.23 3.87
C ILE A 69 19.12 0.47 4.75
N GLU A 70 20.33 0.42 4.20
CA GLU A 70 21.55 0.74 4.95
C GLU A 70 21.56 2.19 5.47
N LYS A 71 21.07 3.14 4.64
CA LYS A 71 20.89 4.54 5.04
C LYS A 71 19.84 4.68 6.14
N ALA A 72 18.67 4.05 6.00
CA ALA A 72 17.63 4.03 7.03
C ALA A 72 18.13 3.45 8.36
N LEU A 73 18.99 2.42 8.32
CA LEU A 73 19.59 1.84 9.53
C LEU A 73 20.65 2.74 10.19
N SER A 74 21.31 3.61 9.43
CA SER A 74 22.18 4.66 9.99
C SER A 74 21.35 5.73 10.70
N GLU A 75 20.20 6.08 10.11
CA GLU A 75 19.25 7.05 10.64
C GLU A 75 18.61 6.54 11.96
N ILE A 76 18.17 5.29 11.99
CA ILE A 76 17.69 4.60 13.21
C ILE A 76 18.75 4.60 14.32
N ARG A 77 20.03 4.44 13.98
CA ARG A 77 21.14 4.52 14.95
C ARG A 77 21.29 5.91 15.55
N ALA A 78 21.02 6.97 14.79
CA ALA A 78 21.07 8.33 15.31
C ALA A 78 19.97 8.53 16.37
N PHE A 79 18.73 8.14 16.07
CA PHE A 79 17.63 8.17 17.05
C PHE A 79 17.94 7.31 18.29
N LYS A 80 18.45 6.09 18.13
CA LYS A 80 18.78 5.24 19.28
C LYS A 80 19.87 5.85 20.19
N LYS A 81 20.83 6.57 19.61
CA LYS A 81 21.87 7.28 20.39
C LYS A 81 21.30 8.48 21.15
N ALA A 82 20.30 9.14 20.59
CA ALA A 82 19.55 10.21 21.24
C ALA A 82 18.53 9.70 22.29
N GLY A 83 18.60 8.43 22.69
CA GLY A 83 17.80 7.90 23.80
C GLY A 83 16.36 7.57 23.44
N PHE A 84 15.95 7.66 22.17
CA PHE A 84 14.57 7.38 21.79
C PHE A 84 14.15 5.95 22.12
N ILE A 85 12.99 5.86 22.75
CA ILE A 85 12.26 4.63 23.05
C ILE A 85 10.92 4.66 22.35
N TYR A 86 10.43 3.48 21.94
CA TYR A 86 9.09 3.37 21.39
C TYR A 86 8.05 3.59 22.50
N GLN A 87 7.02 4.38 22.20
CA GLN A 87 5.92 4.71 23.09
C GLN A 87 4.61 4.17 22.50
N PRO A 88 4.09 3.03 23.00
CA PRO A 88 2.89 2.39 22.44
C PRO A 88 1.68 3.32 22.37
N GLN A 89 1.55 4.26 23.30
CA GLN A 89 0.45 5.22 23.36
C GLN A 89 0.47 6.27 22.24
N LEU A 90 1.61 6.46 21.55
CA LEU A 90 1.69 7.36 20.42
C LEU A 90 1.36 6.67 19.09
N SER A 91 1.39 5.34 19.08
CA SER A 91 1.08 4.49 17.92
C SER A 91 -0.37 4.66 17.50
N ILE A 92 -0.66 4.70 16.19
CA ILE A 92 -2.04 4.74 15.71
C ILE A 92 -2.82 3.49 16.12
N SER A 93 -2.14 2.35 16.21
CA SER A 93 -2.72 1.07 16.62
C SER A 93 -3.31 1.07 18.03
N SER A 94 -2.92 2.02 18.89
CA SER A 94 -3.47 2.17 20.22
C SER A 94 -4.87 2.80 20.21
N SER A 95 -5.21 3.50 19.13
CA SER A 95 -6.44 4.29 18.97
C SER A 95 -7.43 3.64 18.02
N ILE A 96 -7.05 2.59 17.29
CA ILE A 96 -7.92 1.84 16.38
C ILE A 96 -8.23 0.44 16.92
N SER A 97 -9.41 -0.07 16.59
CA SER A 97 -9.82 -1.45 16.86
C SER A 97 -10.40 -2.11 15.61
N PRO A 98 -9.55 -2.52 14.64
CA PRO A 98 -10.04 -3.08 13.39
C PRO A 98 -10.81 -4.38 13.62
N THR A 99 -12.04 -4.40 13.15
CA THR A 99 -12.97 -5.51 13.04
C THR A 99 -12.79 -6.31 11.75
N GLY A 100 -12.13 -5.73 10.75
CA GLY A 100 -11.93 -6.29 9.41
C GLY A 100 -13.07 -6.00 8.43
N ARG A 101 -14.03 -5.15 8.80
CA ARG A 101 -15.17 -4.73 7.96
C ARG A 101 -15.04 -3.33 7.39
N GLU A 102 -13.97 -2.63 7.72
CA GLU A 102 -13.79 -1.20 7.46
C GLU A 102 -13.75 -0.88 5.96
N GLU A 103 -13.91 0.37 5.61
CA GLU A 103 -13.77 0.83 4.22
C GLU A 103 -12.43 0.39 3.61
N TRP A 104 -12.45 0.09 2.31
CA TRP A 104 -11.26 -0.46 1.62
C TRP A 104 -10.09 0.52 1.62
N ASP A 105 -10.36 1.82 1.44
CA ASP A 105 -9.33 2.85 1.39
C ASP A 105 -8.79 3.18 2.79
N TRP A 106 -9.69 3.26 3.79
CA TRP A 106 -9.31 3.33 5.19
C TRP A 106 -8.31 2.21 5.55
N ARG A 107 -8.61 0.97 5.16
CA ARG A 107 -7.70 -0.17 5.40
C ARG A 107 -6.35 0.00 4.70
N ALA A 108 -6.34 0.56 3.49
CA ALA A 108 -5.11 0.83 2.76
C ALA A 108 -4.23 1.81 3.53
N VAL A 109 -4.77 2.98 3.90
CA VAL A 109 -4.02 4.03 4.61
C VAL A 109 -3.59 3.57 6.00
N THR A 110 -4.52 3.05 6.79
CA THR A 110 -4.27 2.61 8.18
C THR A 110 -3.21 1.52 8.24
N SER A 111 -3.24 0.55 7.32
CA SER A 111 -2.23 -0.51 7.30
C SER A 111 -0.82 0.02 6.97
N GLY A 112 -0.73 1.12 6.21
CA GLY A 112 0.51 1.86 6.01
C GLY A 112 1.04 2.49 7.29
N MET A 113 0.16 3.17 8.03
CA MET A 113 0.48 3.82 9.31
C MET A 113 0.94 2.78 10.35
N VAL A 114 0.15 1.72 10.58
CA VAL A 114 0.51 0.64 11.52
C VAL A 114 1.81 -0.08 11.09
N THR A 115 2.13 -0.13 9.79
CA THR A 115 3.43 -0.67 9.34
C THR A 115 4.59 0.23 9.78
N ALA A 116 4.43 1.56 9.75
CA ALA A 116 5.43 2.47 10.27
C ALA A 116 5.61 2.26 11.78
N ASP A 117 4.51 2.18 12.54
CA ASP A 117 4.55 1.91 13.97
C ASP A 117 5.22 0.59 14.32
N ARG A 118 4.94 -0.48 13.57
CA ARG A 118 5.63 -1.77 13.71
C ARG A 118 7.12 -1.63 13.50
N ASP A 119 7.55 -0.87 12.50
CA ASP A 119 8.97 -0.66 12.22
C ASP A 119 9.64 0.17 13.33
N PHE A 120 8.96 1.17 13.88
CA PHE A 120 9.43 1.90 15.07
C PHE A 120 9.51 1.00 16.31
N ALA A 121 8.48 0.20 16.58
CA ALA A 121 8.48 -0.80 17.64
C ALA A 121 9.63 -1.81 17.47
N PHE A 122 9.94 -2.18 16.22
CA PHE A 122 11.05 -3.07 15.92
C PHE A 122 12.39 -2.46 16.31
N CYS A 123 12.58 -1.17 16.05
CA CYS A 123 13.84 -0.46 16.28
C CYS A 123 14.04 0.02 17.72
N PHE A 124 12.96 0.48 18.36
CA PHE A 124 12.99 1.23 19.62
C PHE A 124 12.13 0.60 20.74
N GLY A 125 11.38 -0.45 20.44
CA GLY A 125 10.45 -1.10 21.38
C GLY A 125 10.84 -2.51 21.79
N SER A 126 9.94 -3.15 22.52
CA SER A 126 10.07 -4.54 22.94
C SER A 126 9.55 -5.53 21.89
N VAL A 127 9.84 -6.81 22.07
CA VAL A 127 9.26 -7.88 21.24
C VAL A 127 7.73 -7.88 21.33
N ALA A 128 7.17 -7.57 22.51
CA ALA A 128 5.73 -7.52 22.72
C ALA A 128 5.08 -6.38 21.92
N ASP A 129 5.78 -5.25 21.78
CA ASP A 129 5.31 -4.12 20.97
C ASP A 129 5.21 -4.51 19.51
N VAL A 130 6.27 -5.11 18.94
CA VAL A 130 6.25 -5.60 17.57
C VAL A 130 5.10 -6.59 17.34
N GLN A 131 4.86 -7.50 18.28
CA GLN A 131 3.79 -8.48 18.16
C GLN A 131 2.39 -7.85 18.23
N ARG A 132 2.20 -6.79 19.02
CA ARG A 132 0.95 -6.04 19.05
C ARG A 132 0.68 -5.40 17.69
N GLU A 133 1.66 -4.68 17.13
CA GLU A 133 1.51 -4.04 15.81
C GLU A 133 1.28 -5.07 14.69
N GLN A 134 1.99 -6.20 14.75
CA GLN A 134 1.76 -7.30 13.82
C GLN A 134 0.34 -7.89 13.89
N LYS A 135 -0.25 -7.99 15.08
CA LYS A 135 -1.63 -8.50 15.21
C LYS A 135 -2.63 -7.56 14.54
N VAL A 136 -2.48 -6.25 14.73
CA VAL A 136 -3.32 -5.24 14.08
C VAL A 136 -3.15 -5.30 12.56
N LEU A 137 -1.91 -5.36 12.05
CA LEU A 137 -1.66 -5.52 10.61
C LEU A 137 -2.25 -6.82 10.04
N GLN A 138 -2.27 -7.91 10.80
CA GLN A 138 -2.88 -9.15 10.32
C GLN A 138 -4.40 -9.06 10.15
N LEU A 139 -5.07 -8.17 10.90
CA LEU A 139 -6.49 -7.88 10.74
C LEU A 139 -6.73 -6.99 9.52
N LEU A 140 -5.88 -5.98 9.32
CA LEU A 140 -5.97 -5.04 8.18
C LEU A 140 -5.55 -5.68 6.84
N LEU A 141 -4.54 -6.56 6.88
CA LEU A 141 -3.91 -7.19 5.70
C LEU A 141 -3.95 -8.72 5.80
N PRO A 142 -5.14 -9.36 5.81
CA PRO A 142 -5.25 -10.80 6.00
C PRO A 142 -4.56 -11.62 4.90
N LYS A 143 -4.45 -11.08 3.67
CA LYS A 143 -3.74 -11.71 2.55
C LYS A 143 -2.20 -11.74 2.76
N LEU A 144 -1.68 -10.90 3.64
CA LEU A 144 -0.25 -10.80 3.95
C LEU A 144 0.10 -11.39 5.32
N ARG A 145 -0.87 -12.03 5.99
CA ARG A 145 -0.77 -12.63 7.33
C ARG A 145 0.44 -13.56 7.53
N GLN A 146 0.90 -14.23 6.48
CA GLN A 146 2.05 -15.15 6.53
C GLN A 146 3.41 -14.44 6.43
N ALA A 147 3.45 -13.11 6.43
CA ALA A 147 4.68 -12.33 6.38
C ALA A 147 5.19 -11.90 7.78
N GLY A 148 4.56 -12.27 8.89
CA GLY A 148 5.02 -11.89 10.23
C GLY A 148 6.23 -12.70 10.73
N LEU A 149 7.24 -12.05 11.34
CA LEU A 149 8.25 -12.75 12.15
C LEU A 149 7.65 -13.28 13.44
N GLY A 150 8.06 -14.50 13.86
CA GLY A 150 7.73 -15.03 15.18
C GLY A 150 8.53 -14.36 16.31
N GLN A 151 8.09 -14.53 17.56
CA GLN A 151 8.69 -13.91 18.75
C GLN A 151 10.22 -14.13 18.84
N THR A 152 10.66 -15.37 18.66
CA THR A 152 12.09 -15.75 18.70
C THR A 152 12.89 -15.08 17.59
N GLN A 153 12.31 -14.93 16.40
CA GLN A 153 12.95 -14.27 15.27
C GLN A 153 13.06 -12.77 15.51
N ILE A 154 12.01 -12.12 16.01
CA ILE A 154 12.02 -10.71 16.39
C ILE A 154 13.14 -10.46 17.41
N ALA A 155 13.16 -11.23 18.50
CA ALA A 155 14.17 -11.10 19.55
C ALA A 155 15.60 -11.27 19.01
N ALA A 156 15.82 -12.25 18.13
CA ALA A 156 17.12 -12.51 17.53
C ALA A 156 17.58 -11.35 16.64
N VAL A 157 16.70 -10.83 15.78
CA VAL A 157 17.03 -9.73 14.87
C VAL A 157 17.22 -8.42 15.64
N GLN A 158 16.36 -8.11 16.62
CA GLN A 158 16.52 -6.93 17.47
C GLN A 158 17.86 -6.94 18.22
N LYS A 159 18.24 -8.08 18.81
CA LYS A 159 19.53 -8.24 19.48
C LYS A 159 20.71 -8.04 18.52
N ALA A 160 20.59 -8.51 17.29
CA ALA A 160 21.63 -8.46 16.28
C ALA A 160 21.63 -7.18 15.42
N MET A 161 20.73 -6.21 15.66
CA MET A 161 20.51 -5.04 14.78
C MET A 161 21.75 -4.13 14.63
N HIS A 162 22.67 -4.18 15.58
CA HIS A 162 23.95 -3.45 15.51
C HIS A 162 25.01 -4.15 14.65
N THR A 163 24.75 -5.38 14.19
CA THR A 163 25.66 -6.18 13.37
C THR A 163 25.24 -6.17 11.90
N PRO A 164 26.17 -6.30 10.94
CA PRO A 164 25.84 -6.42 9.52
C PRO A 164 24.86 -7.56 9.22
N LYS A 165 24.99 -8.69 9.93
CA LYS A 165 24.11 -9.85 9.77
C LYS A 165 22.67 -9.55 10.21
N GLY A 166 22.48 -8.93 11.37
CA GLY A 166 21.13 -8.56 11.83
C GLY A 166 20.48 -7.49 10.94
N GLN A 167 21.29 -6.54 10.44
CA GLN A 167 20.85 -5.54 9.46
C GLN A 167 20.40 -6.18 8.15
N ALA A 168 21.17 -7.14 7.63
CA ALA A 168 20.79 -7.89 6.43
C ALA A 168 19.52 -8.72 6.61
N GLU A 169 19.31 -9.32 7.79
CA GLU A 169 18.07 -10.07 8.08
C GLU A 169 16.85 -9.15 8.16
N LEU A 170 16.96 -7.99 8.81
CA LEU A 170 15.90 -6.98 8.83
C LEU A 170 15.60 -6.48 7.41
N ALA A 171 16.63 -6.15 6.64
CA ALA A 171 16.50 -5.73 5.25
C ALA A 171 15.79 -6.78 4.38
N ARG A 172 16.17 -8.06 4.55
CA ARG A 172 15.55 -9.19 3.85
C ARG A 172 14.08 -9.33 4.20
N TYR A 173 13.74 -9.18 5.48
CA TYR A 173 12.37 -9.23 5.96
C TYR A 173 11.50 -8.13 5.34
N SER A 174 11.89 -6.87 5.52
CA SER A 174 11.17 -5.71 4.99
C SER A 174 11.08 -5.75 3.46
N SER A 175 12.15 -6.19 2.78
CA SER A 175 12.14 -6.35 1.32
C SER A 175 11.19 -7.44 0.84
N ALA A 176 11.06 -8.56 1.58
CA ALA A 176 10.18 -9.66 1.18
C ALA A 176 8.70 -9.24 1.26
N GLU A 177 8.32 -8.49 2.29
CA GLU A 177 6.98 -7.93 2.43
C GLU A 177 6.67 -6.91 1.32
N MET A 178 7.57 -5.95 1.08
CA MET A 178 7.40 -4.97 0.01
C MET A 178 7.33 -5.62 -1.37
N LYS A 179 8.14 -6.66 -1.66
CA LYS A 179 8.04 -7.42 -2.92
C LYS A 179 6.67 -8.07 -3.10
N ARG A 180 6.07 -8.60 -2.03
CA ARG A 180 4.71 -9.17 -2.09
C ARG A 180 3.67 -8.08 -2.36
N MET A 181 3.79 -6.93 -1.70
CA MET A 181 2.92 -5.76 -1.95
C MET A 181 3.00 -5.29 -3.40
N PHE A 182 4.20 -5.15 -3.98
CA PHE A 182 4.37 -4.77 -5.39
C PHE A 182 3.82 -5.83 -6.35
N ALA A 183 4.01 -7.12 -6.05
CA ALA A 183 3.44 -8.19 -6.87
C ALA A 183 1.91 -8.11 -6.91
N LEU A 184 1.27 -7.90 -5.75
CA LEU A 184 -0.18 -7.70 -5.68
C LEU A 184 -0.63 -6.44 -6.42
N ALA A 185 0.11 -5.33 -6.27
CA ALA A 185 -0.18 -4.07 -6.96
C ALA A 185 -0.12 -4.18 -8.50
N GLY A 186 0.65 -5.13 -9.03
CA GLY A 186 0.72 -5.40 -10.47
C GLY A 186 -0.49 -6.13 -11.03
N GLU A 187 -1.37 -6.69 -10.19
CA GLU A 187 -2.49 -7.53 -10.64
C GLU A 187 -3.63 -6.72 -11.29
N ASN A 188 -3.96 -5.55 -10.72
CA ASN A 188 -5.03 -4.68 -11.22
C ASN A 188 -4.94 -3.28 -10.59
N GLU A 189 -5.72 -2.32 -11.10
CA GLU A 189 -5.74 -0.94 -10.63
C GLU A 189 -6.15 -0.83 -9.14
N GLN A 190 -7.11 -1.62 -8.67
CA GLN A 190 -7.53 -1.59 -7.27
C GLN A 190 -6.38 -2.00 -6.35
N SER A 191 -5.63 -3.06 -6.66
CA SER A 191 -4.45 -3.44 -5.90
C SER A 191 -3.35 -2.37 -5.95
N LEU A 192 -3.16 -1.69 -7.08
CA LEU A 192 -2.22 -0.56 -7.18
C LEU A 192 -2.65 0.62 -6.31
N ARG A 193 -3.95 0.96 -6.32
CA ARG A 193 -4.52 1.98 -5.45
C ARG A 193 -4.34 1.63 -3.98
N PHE A 194 -4.53 0.35 -3.63
CA PHE A 194 -4.29 -0.13 -2.26
C PHE A 194 -2.85 0.13 -1.83
N LEU A 195 -1.89 -0.22 -2.69
CA LEU A 195 -0.48 0.08 -2.46
C LEU A 195 -0.26 1.60 -2.34
N GLY A 196 -0.94 2.42 -3.14
CA GLY A 196 -0.86 3.87 -3.03
C GLY A 196 -1.33 4.40 -1.67
N GLY A 197 -2.50 3.98 -1.20
CA GLY A 197 -3.02 4.33 0.13
C GLY A 197 -2.08 3.85 1.24
N PHE A 198 -1.57 2.62 1.13
CA PHE A 198 -0.57 2.07 2.05
C PHE A 198 0.71 2.90 2.12
N LEU A 199 1.28 3.29 0.97
CA LEU A 199 2.50 4.11 0.93
C LEU A 199 2.24 5.52 1.47
N TYR A 200 1.04 6.06 1.23
CA TYR A 200 0.61 7.34 1.79
C TYR A 200 0.55 7.30 3.32
N GLY A 201 -0.21 6.37 3.90
CA GLY A 201 -0.30 6.23 5.35
C GLY A 201 1.05 5.94 6.01
N ASN A 202 1.90 5.13 5.37
CA ASN A 202 3.26 4.89 5.86
C ASN A 202 4.11 6.17 5.90
N PHE A 203 3.96 7.04 4.91
CA PHE A 203 4.66 8.31 4.83
C PHE A 203 4.18 9.29 5.91
N ILE A 204 2.86 9.41 6.10
CA ILE A 204 2.25 10.26 7.14
C ILE A 204 2.76 9.85 8.52
N GLU A 205 2.62 8.58 8.90
CA GLU A 205 2.98 8.12 10.24
C GLU A 205 4.49 8.21 10.51
N ARG A 206 5.33 7.95 9.48
CA ARG A 206 6.78 8.15 9.61
C ARG A 206 7.14 9.62 9.85
N LEU A 207 6.53 10.54 9.13
CA LEU A 207 6.76 11.97 9.34
C LEU A 207 6.26 12.39 10.72
N TYR A 208 5.05 12.04 11.10
CA TYR A 208 4.49 12.33 12.42
C TYR A 208 5.44 11.89 13.55
N THR A 209 5.77 10.60 13.59
CA THR A 209 6.58 10.04 14.68
C THR A 209 8.00 10.60 14.66
N SER A 210 8.64 10.71 13.49
CA SER A 210 10.00 11.26 13.42
C SER A 210 10.06 12.75 13.76
N SER A 211 9.03 13.54 13.45
CA SER A 211 8.95 14.96 13.80
C SER A 211 8.76 15.16 15.30
N ILE A 212 7.95 14.32 15.95
CA ILE A 212 7.85 14.31 17.41
C ILE A 212 9.21 13.96 18.04
N MET A 213 9.90 12.94 17.51
CA MET A 213 11.23 12.57 17.99
C MET A 213 12.21 13.74 17.84
N VAL A 214 12.30 14.36 16.66
CA VAL A 214 13.20 15.50 16.44
C VAL A 214 12.86 16.66 17.37
N LEU A 215 11.58 17.01 17.52
CA LEU A 215 11.13 18.06 18.44
C LEU A 215 11.54 17.80 19.89
N ALA A 216 11.43 16.55 20.36
CA ALA A 216 11.90 16.17 21.70
C ALA A 216 13.43 16.27 21.82
N ALA A 217 14.19 15.95 20.78
CA ALA A 217 15.65 16.08 20.78
C ALA A 217 16.15 17.54 20.75
N VAL A 218 15.35 18.49 20.27
CA VAL A 218 15.66 19.93 20.36
C VAL A 218 15.80 20.36 21.81
N GLU A 219 15.01 19.76 22.69
CA GLU A 219 15.04 20.05 24.13
C GLU A 219 16.30 19.47 24.81
N GLU A 220 17.02 18.57 24.14
CA GLU A 220 18.17 17.81 24.68
C GLU A 220 19.53 18.06 23.98
N ASP A 221 19.65 19.07 23.10
CA ASP A 221 20.89 19.45 22.40
C ASP A 221 21.51 18.34 21.49
N THR A 222 20.68 17.45 20.93
CA THR A 222 21.10 16.33 20.02
C THR A 222 20.55 16.45 18.59
N MET A 223 20.05 17.63 18.22
CA MET A 223 19.21 17.91 17.05
C MET A 223 19.86 17.74 15.67
N ASP A 224 21.15 18.08 15.53
CA ASP A 224 21.84 18.17 14.23
C ASP A 224 21.90 16.83 13.47
N ALA A 225 21.99 15.72 14.20
CA ALA A 225 22.06 14.39 13.61
C ALA A 225 20.71 13.88 13.09
N LEU A 226 19.60 14.43 13.60
CA LEU A 226 18.25 13.91 13.38
C LEU A 226 17.46 14.70 12.33
N THR A 227 17.68 16.01 12.23
CA THR A 227 17.05 16.88 11.22
C THR A 227 17.37 16.46 9.78
N GLY A 228 18.59 15.95 9.53
CA GLY A 228 18.99 15.43 8.22
C GLY A 228 18.32 14.12 7.82
N VAL A 229 17.64 13.43 8.73
CA VAL A 229 16.95 12.15 8.50
C VAL A 229 15.56 12.36 7.91
N GLU A 230 14.81 13.32 8.44
CA GLU A 230 13.45 13.62 8.01
C GLU A 230 13.43 14.13 6.57
N LEU A 231 14.33 15.08 6.26
CA LEU A 231 14.48 15.62 4.91
C LEU A 231 14.74 14.51 3.88
N LYS A 232 15.66 13.59 4.17
CA LYS A 232 15.99 12.49 3.26
C LYS A 232 14.85 11.50 3.12
N THR A 233 14.13 11.21 4.19
CA THR A 233 12.96 10.33 4.17
C THR A 233 11.83 10.94 3.32
N ALA A 234 11.59 12.23 3.49
CA ALA A 234 10.60 12.96 2.71
C ALA A 234 10.95 13.04 1.22
N GLU A 235 12.20 13.35 0.88
CA GLU A 235 12.66 13.38 -0.51
C GLU A 235 12.58 12.01 -1.19
N ARG A 236 12.94 10.93 -0.49
CA ARG A 236 12.88 9.56 -1.03
C ARG A 236 11.45 9.14 -1.41
N MET A 237 10.46 9.50 -0.60
CA MET A 237 9.08 9.09 -0.80
C MET A 237 8.28 10.05 -1.68
N GLN A 238 8.71 11.32 -1.78
CA GLN A 238 8.01 12.35 -2.55
C GLN A 238 7.74 11.91 -3.99
N ASP A 239 8.77 11.52 -4.73
CA ASP A 239 8.62 11.24 -6.16
C ASP A 239 7.68 10.06 -6.42
N ILE A 240 7.70 9.06 -5.54
CA ILE A 240 6.80 7.90 -5.57
C ILE A 240 5.36 8.33 -5.35
N LEU A 241 5.10 9.07 -4.27
CA LEU A 241 3.74 9.46 -3.89
C LEU A 241 3.15 10.45 -4.90
N LEU A 242 3.95 11.38 -5.42
CA LEU A 242 3.50 12.32 -6.45
C LEU A 242 3.30 11.64 -7.82
N LEU A 243 4.07 10.60 -8.14
CA LEU A 243 3.80 9.78 -9.33
C LEU A 243 2.44 9.08 -9.19
N LEU A 244 2.16 8.47 -8.04
CA LEU A 244 0.89 7.81 -7.75
C LEU A 244 -0.28 8.78 -7.79
N ALA A 245 -0.14 9.96 -7.17
CA ALA A 245 -1.17 11.00 -7.16
C ALA A 245 -1.51 11.50 -8.58
N ARG A 246 -0.50 11.76 -9.42
CA ARG A 246 -0.70 12.17 -10.82
C ARG A 246 -1.41 11.13 -11.68
N ASN A 247 -1.31 9.86 -11.30
CA ASN A 247 -2.01 8.75 -11.95
C ASN A 247 -3.36 8.43 -11.27
N ASN A 248 -3.79 9.25 -10.31
CA ASN A 248 -4.99 9.06 -9.50
C ASN A 248 -5.03 7.72 -8.78
N VAL A 249 -3.89 7.17 -8.34
CA VAL A 249 -3.79 5.87 -7.67
C VAL A 249 -3.16 5.96 -6.29
N LEU A 250 -3.18 7.14 -5.65
CA LEU A 250 -2.73 7.32 -4.27
C LEU A 250 -3.87 6.99 -3.28
N GLY A 251 -4.30 5.72 -3.29
CA GLY A 251 -5.50 5.26 -2.60
C GLY A 251 -6.76 5.47 -3.43
N ASP A 252 -7.84 5.85 -2.77
CA ASP A 252 -9.12 6.19 -3.38
C ASP A 252 -8.95 7.25 -4.48
N ARG A 253 -9.76 7.14 -5.53
CA ARG A 253 -9.66 8.02 -6.70
C ARG A 253 -10.00 9.46 -6.37
N GLU A 254 -11.02 9.66 -5.56
CA GLU A 254 -11.56 10.98 -5.21
C GLU A 254 -10.60 11.71 -4.26
N LEU A 255 -9.94 10.97 -3.37
CA LEU A 255 -8.96 11.50 -2.41
C LEU A 255 -7.54 11.64 -2.98
N SER A 256 -7.21 10.94 -4.07
CA SER A 256 -5.82 10.84 -4.57
C SER A 256 -5.18 12.20 -4.91
N ALA A 257 -5.96 13.18 -5.38
CA ALA A 257 -5.45 14.50 -5.73
C ALA A 257 -5.14 15.33 -4.48
N GLU A 258 -6.02 15.29 -3.49
CA GLU A 258 -5.87 15.96 -2.20
C GLU A 258 -4.68 15.42 -1.42
N ARG A 259 -4.55 14.10 -1.30
CA ARG A 259 -3.37 13.43 -0.72
C ARG A 259 -2.07 13.87 -1.39
N GLY A 260 -2.10 14.04 -2.71
CA GLY A 260 -0.97 14.59 -3.47
C GLY A 260 -0.58 16.01 -3.04
N GLN A 261 -1.55 16.86 -2.69
CA GLN A 261 -1.31 18.22 -2.18
C GLN A 261 -0.76 18.18 -0.76
N VAL A 262 -1.29 17.30 0.10
CA VAL A 262 -0.78 17.08 1.46
C VAL A 262 0.69 16.68 1.43
N VAL A 263 1.06 15.72 0.58
CA VAL A 263 2.46 15.32 0.38
C VAL A 263 3.33 16.51 -0.05
N GLN A 264 2.87 17.34 -0.99
CA GLN A 264 3.63 18.52 -1.42
C GLN A 264 3.85 19.52 -0.28
N LYS A 265 2.80 19.78 0.50
CA LYS A 265 2.84 20.70 1.64
C LYS A 265 3.81 20.20 2.72
N LEU A 266 3.72 18.93 3.10
CA LEU A 266 4.60 18.31 4.08
C LEU A 266 6.07 18.35 3.63
N VAL A 267 6.34 17.98 2.38
CA VAL A 267 7.71 18.01 1.84
C VAL A 267 8.26 19.43 1.77
N ALA A 268 7.45 20.44 1.44
CA ALA A 268 7.88 21.82 1.41
C ALA A 268 8.30 22.33 2.80
N LEU A 269 7.61 21.89 3.87
CA LEU A 269 7.90 22.28 5.25
C LEU A 269 9.26 21.73 5.73
N VAL A 270 9.60 20.49 5.36
CA VAL A 270 10.86 19.85 5.80
C VAL A 270 12.07 20.19 4.93
N LYS A 271 11.87 20.81 3.75
CA LYS A 271 12.94 21.18 2.80
C LYS A 271 13.82 22.37 3.22
N THR A 272 13.46 23.06 4.30
CA THR A 272 14.27 24.20 4.78
C THR A 272 15.62 23.73 5.31
N ARG A 273 16.67 24.52 5.02
CA ARG A 273 18.04 24.31 5.53
C ARG A 273 18.34 25.12 6.79
N ASP A 274 17.45 26.03 7.14
CA ASP A 274 17.52 26.78 8.39
C ASP A 274 16.93 25.94 9.52
N GLN A 275 17.74 25.65 10.54
CA GLN A 275 17.34 24.78 11.64
C GLN A 275 16.24 25.38 12.52
N ALA A 276 16.28 26.69 12.80
CA ALA A 276 15.25 27.34 13.62
C ALA A 276 13.90 27.33 12.89
N ALA A 277 13.91 27.58 11.59
CA ALA A 277 12.74 27.46 10.73
C ALA A 277 12.26 26.01 10.61
N LEU A 278 13.18 25.03 10.55
CA LEU A 278 12.83 23.62 10.51
C LEU A 278 12.03 23.23 11.76
N VAL A 279 12.52 23.55 12.96
CA VAL A 279 11.81 23.24 14.22
C VAL A 279 10.39 23.82 14.23
N ALA A 280 10.21 25.07 13.79
CA ALA A 280 8.89 25.68 13.68
C ALA A 280 8.00 24.97 12.64
N ASN A 281 8.59 24.52 11.52
CA ASN A 281 7.89 23.77 10.49
C ASN A 281 7.53 22.36 10.93
N LEU A 282 8.34 21.69 11.77
CA LEU A 282 8.04 20.35 12.27
C LEU A 282 6.78 20.32 13.13
N ARG A 283 6.49 21.39 13.88
CA ARG A 283 5.21 21.52 14.60
C ARG A 283 4.03 21.49 13.62
N LYS A 284 4.13 22.23 12.51
CA LYS A 284 3.11 22.22 11.45
C LYS A 284 3.02 20.88 10.74
N VAL A 285 4.13 20.16 10.57
CA VAL A 285 4.14 18.80 10.03
C VAL A 285 3.37 17.87 10.96
N VAL A 286 3.64 17.94 12.27
CA VAL A 286 2.91 17.18 13.29
C VAL A 286 1.42 17.49 13.23
N ASP A 287 1.03 18.77 13.18
CA ASP A 287 -0.38 19.16 13.08
C ASP A 287 -1.06 18.56 11.84
N ILE A 288 -0.47 18.73 10.65
CA ILE A 288 -1.03 18.18 9.40
C ILE A 288 -1.10 16.65 9.44
N CYS A 289 -0.06 15.99 9.93
CA CYS A 289 -0.09 14.53 10.03
C CYS A 289 -1.08 14.04 11.09
N GLN A 290 -1.33 14.83 12.14
CA GLN A 290 -2.36 14.53 13.13
C GLN A 290 -3.75 14.65 12.52
N ASP A 291 -4.03 15.69 11.74
CA ASP A 291 -5.30 15.83 11.00
C ASP A 291 -5.57 14.56 10.14
N GLU A 292 -4.55 14.10 9.41
CA GLU A 292 -4.64 12.86 8.61
C GLU A 292 -4.80 11.58 9.43
N ARG A 293 -4.36 11.57 10.70
CA ARG A 293 -4.60 10.46 11.63
C ARG A 293 -6.04 10.52 12.13
N ASP A 294 -6.53 11.69 12.48
CA ASP A 294 -7.87 11.89 13.01
C ASP A 294 -8.94 11.50 11.98
N ASP A 295 -8.71 11.78 10.69
CA ASP A 295 -9.56 11.30 9.58
C ASP A 295 -9.70 9.76 9.53
N VAL A 296 -8.69 9.04 10.02
CA VAL A 296 -8.69 7.57 10.12
C VAL A 296 -9.31 7.09 11.44
N LEU A 297 -9.38 7.95 12.46
CA LEU A 297 -9.96 7.62 13.76
C LEU A 297 -11.46 7.90 13.84
N ASP A 298 -11.97 8.84 13.04
CA ASP A 298 -13.36 9.31 13.09
C ASP A 298 -14.40 8.41 12.37
N ASP A 299 -14.00 7.22 11.90
CA ASP A 299 -14.94 6.21 11.39
C ASP A 299 -15.67 5.51 12.56
N GLU A 300 -16.81 6.09 12.95
CA GLU A 300 -17.96 5.58 13.73
C GLU A 300 -18.20 6.20 15.14
N ASP A 301 -19.04 7.24 15.18
CA ASP A 301 -19.93 7.57 16.32
C ASP A 301 -21.32 8.07 15.86
N ASP A 302 -21.75 7.79 14.62
CA ASP A 302 -23.02 8.29 14.05
C ASP A 302 -24.18 7.26 13.95
N GLU A 303 -24.09 6.11 14.63
CA GLU A 303 -25.24 5.18 14.77
C GLU A 303 -25.48 4.78 16.23
N ASP A 304 -26.26 5.58 16.99
CA ASP A 304 -27.40 5.07 17.81
C ASP A 304 -28.21 6.15 18.59
N GLU A 305 -28.51 7.33 18.02
CA GLU A 305 -29.58 8.20 18.55
C GLU A 305 -30.71 8.39 17.52
N GLY A 306 -31.35 7.27 17.14
CA GLY A 306 -32.24 7.22 15.98
C GLY A 306 -33.60 6.52 16.14
N GLY A 307 -34.12 6.31 17.36
CA GLY A 307 -35.54 6.03 17.61
C GLY A 307 -36.04 4.59 17.35
N ARG A 308 -36.62 3.89 18.32
CA ARG A 308 -37.95 4.03 18.98
C ARG A 308 -38.78 2.76 18.69
N PRO A 309 -39.76 2.34 19.52
CA PRO A 309 -40.59 3.14 20.44
C PRO A 309 -40.43 2.84 21.93
#